data_AF-A0A7X0CP78-F1
#
_entry.id   AF-A0A7X0CP78-F1
#
_cell.length_a   1.000
_cell.length_b   1.000
_cell.length_c   1.000
_cell.angle_alpha   90.00
_cell.angle_beta   90.00
_cell.angle_gamma   90.00
#
_symmetry.space_group_name_H-M   'P 1'
#
loop_
_entity.id
_entity.type
_entity.pdbx_description
1 polymer ?
#
loop_
_entity_poly.entity_id
_entity_poly.type
_entity_poly.pdbx_seq_one_letter_code
_entity_poly.pdbx_strand_id
1 'polypeptide(L)'
;MAVYVDLVDQGVQVNSSLDSIVIIKNDFSIPGGKALDVTGYLGSVLNAGHVIIKETATGNYKPMPATDSLPAGVATLGAVVPGAAYTNGTYENVPLSGGTGRGALATVVVAGAVVSTVTVTQAGTGYTAGDVLGIPGAYAGGTGSGSSVPVATIATSAAAYGALPGGHTYVGVLVASIWAKRPFAGVMLEGWVNENASPFPIAPIKAAFLTATSNLIKFRGDLS
;
A
#
# COMPACT_ATOMS: atom_id res chain seq x y z
N MET A 1 31.71 -1.82 -5.90
CA MET A 1 30.46 -2.00 -5.14
C MET A 1 30.45 -3.44 -4.64
N ALA A 2 30.52 -3.66 -3.33
CA ALA A 2 30.43 -5.00 -2.77
C ALA A 2 29.00 -5.52 -3.01
N VAL A 3 28.88 -6.71 -3.60
CA VAL A 3 27.60 -7.40 -3.74
C VAL A 3 27.18 -7.81 -2.33
N TYR A 4 26.21 -7.11 -1.76
CA TYR A 4 25.57 -7.53 -0.52
C TYR A 4 24.73 -8.77 -0.86
N VAL A 5 25.19 -9.94 -0.46
CA VAL A 5 24.40 -11.17 -0.54
C VAL A 5 23.40 -11.12 0.60
N ASP A 6 22.11 -11.02 0.28
CA ASP A 6 21.05 -11.12 1.26
C ASP A 6 20.86 -12.59 1.66
N LEU A 7 21.21 -12.94 2.89
CA LEU A 7 21.10 -14.30 3.45
C LEU A 7 19.70 -14.59 4.01
N VAL A 8 18.78 -13.63 3.97
CA VAL A 8 17.43 -13.74 4.52
C VAL A 8 16.38 -13.45 3.46
N ASP A 9 16.23 -14.33 2.44
CA ASP A 9 14.99 -14.36 1.64
C ASP A 9 13.86 -14.68 2.62
N GLN A 10 13.20 -13.62 3.12
CA GLN A 10 12.13 -13.71 4.10
C GLN A 10 11.11 -14.68 3.54
N GLY A 11 10.95 -15.84 4.19
CA GLY A 11 10.09 -16.90 3.67
C GLY A 11 8.67 -16.37 3.48
N VAL A 12 8.31 -16.07 2.22
CA VAL A 12 6.99 -15.55 1.91
C VAL A 12 5.97 -16.64 2.19
N GLN A 13 5.01 -16.38 3.05
CA GLN A 13 3.93 -17.31 3.34
C GLN A 13 2.73 -16.95 2.46
N VAL A 14 2.22 -17.92 1.70
CA VAL A 14 0.90 -17.77 1.06
C VAL A 14 -0.14 -18.29 2.03
N ASN A 15 -0.93 -17.36 2.57
CA ASN A 15 -2.09 -17.69 3.38
C ASN A 15 -3.31 -17.82 2.46
N SER A 16 -3.69 -19.06 2.15
CA SER A 16 -4.88 -19.39 1.35
C SER A 16 -6.14 -19.60 2.19
N SER A 17 -6.10 -19.38 3.52
CA SER A 17 -7.25 -19.64 4.40
C SER A 17 -8.47 -18.78 4.05
N LEU A 18 -8.26 -17.63 3.41
CA LEU A 18 -9.34 -16.75 2.96
C LEU A 18 -9.85 -17.07 1.54
N ASP A 19 -9.14 -17.88 0.75
CA ASP A 19 -9.47 -18.08 -0.67
C ASP A 19 -10.89 -18.65 -0.86
N SER A 20 -11.26 -19.63 -0.04
CA SER A 20 -12.59 -20.25 -0.04
C SER A 20 -13.71 -19.33 0.45
N ILE A 21 -13.37 -18.26 1.18
CA ILE A 21 -14.33 -17.26 1.66
C ILE A 21 -14.55 -16.18 0.60
N VAL A 22 -13.47 -15.81 -0.10
CA VAL A 22 -13.52 -14.80 -1.16
C VAL A 22 -14.25 -15.32 -2.40
N ILE A 23 -13.94 -16.55 -2.82
CA ILE A 23 -14.58 -17.18 -3.98
C ILE A 23 -15.72 -18.07 -3.50
N ILE A 24 -16.93 -17.54 -3.56
CA ILE A 24 -18.14 -18.24 -3.10
C ILE A 24 -18.52 -19.33 -4.11
N LYS A 25 -18.47 -19.02 -5.40
CA LYS A 25 -18.86 -19.93 -6.46
C LYS A 25 -18.03 -19.66 -7.71
N ASN A 26 -17.30 -20.66 -8.18
CA ASN A 26 -16.58 -20.62 -9.45
C ASN A 26 -17.31 -21.51 -10.45
N ASP A 27 -18.10 -20.90 -11.34
CA ASP A 27 -18.93 -21.62 -12.31
C ASP A 27 -18.14 -21.90 -13.59
N PHE A 28 -17.39 -20.90 -14.07
CA PHE A 28 -16.54 -21.05 -15.24
C PHE A 28 -15.24 -20.26 -15.06
N SER A 29 -14.13 -20.94 -15.35
CA SER A 29 -12.79 -20.36 -15.34
C SER A 29 -12.07 -20.73 -16.62
N ILE A 30 -11.02 -19.97 -16.98
CA ILE A 30 -10.23 -20.26 -18.18
C ILE A 30 -9.66 -21.69 -18.05
N PRO A 31 -9.97 -22.61 -18.98
CA PRO A 31 -9.45 -23.98 -18.93
C PRO A 31 -7.91 -23.97 -18.95
N GLY A 32 -7.30 -24.69 -18.01
CA GLY A 32 -5.83 -24.74 -17.84
C GLY A 32 -5.20 -23.47 -17.26
N GLY A 33 -6.00 -22.45 -16.92
CA GLY A 33 -5.51 -21.18 -16.38
C GLY A 33 -4.74 -20.33 -17.39
N LYS A 34 -4.07 -19.29 -16.88
CA LYS A 34 -3.20 -18.40 -17.64
C LYS A 34 -2.02 -17.95 -16.78
N ALA A 35 -0.88 -17.72 -17.43
CA ALA A 35 0.21 -17.00 -16.81
C ALA A 35 -0.13 -15.50 -16.77
N LEU A 36 0.03 -14.87 -15.62
CA LEU A 36 -0.09 -13.42 -15.48
C LEU A 36 1.27 -12.76 -15.67
N ASP A 37 1.28 -11.62 -16.34
CA ASP A 37 2.39 -10.68 -16.33
C ASP A 37 2.28 -9.79 -15.09
N VAL A 38 3.08 -10.10 -14.08
CA VAL A 38 3.14 -9.37 -12.81
C VAL A 38 4.17 -8.24 -12.81
N THR A 39 4.70 -7.86 -13.99
CA THR A 39 5.63 -6.74 -14.10
C THR A 39 4.98 -5.47 -13.56
N GLY A 40 5.57 -4.88 -12.52
CA GLY A 40 5.04 -3.68 -11.85
C GLY A 40 4.12 -3.96 -10.65
N TYR A 41 3.84 -5.23 -10.31
CA TYR A 41 3.18 -5.58 -9.05
C TYR A 41 4.20 -5.53 -7.90
N LEU A 42 3.87 -4.81 -6.83
CA LEU A 42 4.78 -4.58 -5.70
C LEU A 42 4.70 -5.67 -4.63
N GLY A 43 3.61 -6.43 -4.59
CA GLY A 43 3.39 -7.50 -3.61
C GLY A 43 4.12 -8.81 -3.96
N SER A 44 4.49 -9.58 -2.95
CA SER A 44 5.07 -10.92 -3.13
C SER A 44 4.01 -12.01 -3.40
N VAL A 45 2.76 -11.75 -3.00
CA VAL A 45 1.62 -12.67 -3.09
C VAL A 45 0.45 -11.91 -3.71
N LEU A 46 -0.19 -12.49 -4.73
CA LEU A 46 -1.47 -12.03 -5.24
C LEU A 46 -2.57 -12.86 -4.57
N ASN A 47 -3.42 -12.21 -3.78
CA ASN A 47 -4.49 -12.90 -3.05
C ASN A 47 -5.69 -13.25 -3.94
N ALA A 48 -6.39 -14.33 -3.63
CA ALA A 48 -7.66 -14.68 -4.26
C ALA A 48 -8.65 -13.51 -4.18
N GLY A 49 -9.47 -13.32 -5.22
CA GLY A 49 -10.34 -12.14 -5.33
C GLY A 49 -9.72 -10.95 -6.04
N HIS A 50 -8.42 -10.98 -6.37
CA HIS A 50 -7.79 -9.90 -7.12
C HIS A 50 -8.36 -9.81 -8.54
N VAL A 51 -8.67 -8.59 -8.99
CA VAL A 51 -9.21 -8.34 -10.33
C VAL A 51 -8.12 -8.46 -11.39
N ILE A 52 -8.40 -9.22 -12.44
CA ILE A 52 -7.50 -9.46 -13.56
C ILE A 52 -7.95 -8.67 -14.79
N ILE A 53 -7.00 -7.99 -15.40
CA ILE A 53 -7.16 -7.22 -16.63
C ILE A 53 -6.39 -7.89 -17.76
N LYS A 54 -6.81 -7.66 -19.00
CA LYS A 54 -6.12 -8.12 -20.20
C LYS A 54 -5.75 -6.93 -21.07
N GLU A 55 -4.51 -6.88 -21.49
CA GLU A 55 -4.02 -5.89 -22.44
C GLU A 55 -4.56 -6.21 -23.84
N THR A 56 -5.17 -5.22 -24.50
CA THR A 56 -5.79 -5.38 -25.83
C THR A 56 -4.73 -5.54 -26.94
N ALA A 57 -3.54 -4.98 -26.76
CA ALA A 57 -2.47 -5.02 -27.76
C ALA A 57 -1.73 -6.38 -27.80
N THR A 58 -1.36 -6.92 -26.64
CA THR A 58 -0.56 -8.15 -26.52
C THR A 58 -1.41 -9.37 -26.19
N GLY A 59 -2.62 -9.18 -25.66
CA GLY A 59 -3.45 -10.24 -25.13
C GLY A 59 -2.99 -10.78 -23.78
N ASN A 60 -1.97 -10.17 -23.16
CA ASN A 60 -1.42 -10.61 -21.88
C ASN A 60 -2.37 -10.28 -20.73
N TYR A 61 -2.41 -11.17 -19.74
CA TYR A 61 -3.20 -11.00 -18.52
C TYR A 61 -2.33 -10.38 -17.45
N LYS A 62 -2.83 -9.36 -16.76
CA LYS A 62 -2.12 -8.61 -15.72
C LYS A 62 -3.02 -8.48 -14.49
N PRO A 63 -2.46 -8.45 -13.27
CA PRO A 63 -3.22 -8.00 -12.12
C PRO A 63 -3.57 -6.53 -12.30
N MET A 64 -4.77 -6.14 -11.87
CA MET A 64 -5.11 -4.72 -11.81
C MET A 64 -4.15 -4.02 -10.84
N PRO A 65 -3.61 -2.84 -11.19
CA PRO A 65 -2.83 -2.05 -10.24
C PRO A 65 -3.66 -1.78 -8.99
N ALA A 66 -3.12 -2.15 -7.84
CA ALA A 66 -3.72 -1.90 -6.55
C ALA A 66 -2.64 -1.32 -5.63
N THR A 67 -3.05 -0.42 -4.75
CA THR A 67 -2.20 0.07 -3.67
C THR A 67 -2.55 -0.74 -2.44
N ASP A 68 -1.56 -1.34 -1.80
CA ASP A 68 -1.74 -2.03 -0.52
C ASP A 68 -2.04 -1.02 0.59
N SER A 69 -2.71 -1.48 1.65
CA SER A 69 -2.85 -0.65 2.85
C SER A 69 -1.50 -0.52 3.55
N LEU A 70 -0.88 0.64 3.39
CA LEU A 70 0.33 0.94 4.16
C LEU A 70 -0.07 1.31 5.60
N PRO A 71 0.71 0.89 6.61
CA PRO A 71 0.52 1.34 7.98
C PRO A 71 0.56 2.87 8.03
N ALA A 72 -0.33 3.47 8.82
CA ALA A 72 -0.49 4.92 8.96
C ALA A 72 0.86 5.66 9.10
N GLY A 73 1.18 6.51 8.12
CA GLY A 73 2.33 7.43 8.20
C GLY A 73 1.91 8.81 8.70
N VAL A 74 2.85 9.70 9.01
CA VAL A 74 2.57 11.10 9.34
C VAL A 74 2.12 11.86 8.08
N ALA A 75 0.90 12.39 8.04
CA ALA A 75 0.42 13.25 6.95
C ALA A 75 0.70 14.72 7.24
N THR A 76 0.21 15.21 8.39
CA THR A 76 0.42 16.58 8.82
C THR A 76 0.89 16.64 10.25
N LEU A 77 1.72 17.62 10.52
CA LEU A 77 2.23 17.94 11.85
C LEU A 77 1.38 19.05 12.49
N GLY A 78 1.31 19.04 13.81
CA GLY A 78 0.68 20.08 14.61
C GLY A 78 1.64 21.21 14.97
N ALA A 79 1.28 21.97 16.00
CA ALA A 79 2.09 23.10 16.47
C ALA A 79 3.47 22.62 16.95
N VAL A 80 4.53 23.21 16.41
CA VAL A 80 5.90 22.92 16.80
C VAL A 80 6.17 23.53 18.17
N VAL A 81 6.61 22.71 19.12
CA VAL A 81 7.31 23.18 20.31
C VAL A 81 8.76 23.42 19.88
N PRO A 82 9.21 24.69 19.83
CA PRO A 82 10.39 25.06 19.05
C PRO A 82 11.72 24.68 19.74
N GLY A 83 11.69 24.27 21.02
CA GLY A 83 12.88 23.90 21.78
C GLY A 83 13.89 25.05 21.91
N ALA A 84 15.12 24.74 22.30
CA ALA A 84 16.17 25.74 22.49
C ALA A 84 17.55 25.25 22.05
N ALA A 85 18.47 26.20 21.83
CA ALA A 85 19.88 25.98 21.53
C ALA A 85 20.15 25.20 20.22
N TYR A 86 19.21 25.27 19.27
CA TYR A 86 19.42 24.72 17.93
C TYR A 86 20.29 25.67 17.11
N THR A 87 21.18 25.16 16.27
CA THR A 87 22.00 26.01 15.40
C THR A 87 21.17 26.44 14.19
N ASN A 88 21.18 27.74 13.89
CA ASN A 88 20.42 28.32 12.77
C ASN A 88 20.81 27.66 11.44
N GLY A 89 19.82 27.19 10.69
CA GLY A 89 20.05 26.46 9.44
C GLY A 89 18.85 25.67 8.97
N THR A 90 18.94 25.14 7.75
CA THR A 90 17.98 24.17 7.21
C THR A 90 18.62 22.79 7.25
N TYR A 91 17.95 21.85 7.88
CA TYR A 91 18.41 20.47 8.04
C TYR A 91 17.44 19.54 7.31
N GLU A 92 17.94 18.86 6.29
CA GLU A 92 17.18 17.88 5.53
C GLU A 92 17.38 16.47 6.10
N ASN A 93 16.40 15.58 5.86
CA ASN A 93 16.46 14.17 6.29
C ASN A 93 16.67 13.98 7.80
N VAL A 94 16.12 14.89 8.61
CA VAL A 94 16.17 14.79 10.07
C VAL A 94 15.22 13.68 10.52
N PRO A 95 15.70 12.63 11.20
CA PRO A 95 14.85 11.59 11.73
C PRO A 95 14.02 12.14 12.89
N LEU A 96 12.70 11.96 12.80
CA LEU A 96 11.78 12.25 13.88
C LEU A 96 11.71 11.02 14.81
N SER A 97 11.90 11.26 16.11
CA SER A 97 11.94 10.19 17.13
C SER A 97 10.81 10.35 18.12
N GLY A 98 10.21 9.24 18.58
CA GLY A 98 9.07 9.27 19.49
C GLY A 98 7.78 8.76 18.83
N GLY A 99 6.70 8.70 19.61
CA GLY A 99 5.42 8.11 19.18
C GLY A 99 5.46 6.58 19.06
N THR A 100 4.42 6.05 18.42
CA THR A 100 4.23 4.60 18.18
C THR A 100 4.81 4.11 16.84
N GLY A 101 5.06 5.02 15.90
CA GLY A 101 5.56 4.72 14.56
C GLY A 101 7.09 4.75 14.42
N ARG A 102 7.57 4.48 13.20
CA ARG A 102 8.99 4.47 12.83
C ARG A 102 9.26 5.07 11.46
N GLY A 103 10.47 5.60 11.27
CA GLY A 103 10.98 5.97 9.96
C GLY A 103 10.43 7.26 9.37
N ALA A 104 9.87 8.16 10.18
CA ALA A 104 9.53 9.50 9.73
C ALA A 104 10.80 10.37 9.58
N LEU A 105 10.95 10.99 8.41
CA LEU A 105 12.00 11.97 8.12
C LEU A 105 11.35 13.33 7.82
N ALA A 106 12.00 14.41 8.22
CA ALA A 106 11.54 15.76 7.98
C ALA A 106 12.67 16.72 7.60
N THR A 107 12.30 17.80 6.92
CA THR A 107 13.11 19.00 6.77
C THR A 107 12.78 19.97 7.90
N VAL A 108 13.79 20.33 8.68
CA VAL A 108 13.68 21.20 9.86
C VAL A 108 14.39 22.51 9.57
N VAL A 109 13.68 23.63 9.68
CA VAL A 109 14.26 24.97 9.59
C VAL A 109 14.37 25.55 11.00
N VAL A 110 15.58 25.91 11.38
CA VAL A 110 15.89 26.57 12.65
C VAL A 110 16.18 28.04 12.39
N ALA A 111 15.43 28.93 13.05
CA ALA A 111 15.59 30.37 12.98
C ALA A 111 15.68 30.95 14.40
N GLY A 112 16.63 31.86 14.67
CA GLY A 112 16.75 32.48 16.00
C GLY A 112 17.10 31.51 17.14
N ALA A 113 17.85 30.45 16.81
CA ALA A 113 18.25 29.36 17.72
C ALA A 113 17.11 28.43 18.22
N VAL A 114 15.95 28.48 17.57
CA VAL A 114 14.79 27.62 17.86
C VAL A 114 14.22 27.02 16.57
N VAL A 115 13.55 25.86 16.66
CA VAL A 115 12.93 25.21 15.50
C VAL A 115 11.72 26.03 15.03
N SER A 116 11.79 26.58 13.82
CA SER A 116 10.78 27.47 13.26
C SER A 116 9.72 26.70 12.46
N THR A 117 10.13 25.76 11.60
CA THR A 117 9.20 24.96 10.78
C THR A 117 9.72 23.55 10.59
N VAL A 118 8.80 22.59 10.51
CA VAL A 118 9.10 21.17 10.32
C VAL A 118 8.19 20.64 9.22
N THR A 119 8.78 20.15 8.13
CA THR A 119 8.05 19.63 6.97
C THR A 119 8.41 18.17 6.77
N VAL A 120 7.43 17.27 6.85
CA VAL A 120 7.66 15.82 6.68
C VAL A 120 8.02 15.51 5.23
N THR A 121 9.17 14.86 5.02
CA THR A 121 9.63 14.40 3.70
C THR A 121 9.38 12.90 3.51
N GLN A 122 9.41 12.13 4.59
CA GLN A 122 9.02 10.72 4.61
C GLN A 122 8.07 10.50 5.79
N ALA A 123 6.85 10.06 5.51
CA ALA A 123 5.79 9.89 6.51
C ALA A 123 6.10 8.80 7.55
N GLY A 124 7.01 7.87 7.23
CA GLY A 124 7.25 6.67 8.03
C GLY A 124 6.02 5.77 8.11
N THR A 125 5.98 4.85 9.06
CA THR A 125 4.91 3.85 9.20
C THR A 125 4.52 3.63 10.66
N GLY A 126 3.24 3.33 10.90
CA GLY A 126 2.71 2.93 12.20
C GLY A 126 2.50 4.07 13.20
N TYR A 127 2.46 5.32 12.76
CA TYR A 127 2.17 6.47 13.62
C TYR A 127 0.67 6.57 13.92
N THR A 128 0.34 7.09 15.10
CA THR A 128 -1.03 7.43 15.48
C THR A 128 -1.21 8.94 15.61
N ALA A 129 -2.43 9.44 15.34
CA ALA A 129 -2.75 10.84 15.55
C ALA A 129 -2.61 11.18 17.04
N GLY A 130 -1.88 12.25 17.35
CA GLY A 130 -1.53 12.63 18.72
C GLY A 130 -0.15 12.13 19.19
N ASP A 131 0.55 11.30 18.41
CA ASP A 131 1.93 10.92 18.72
C ASP A 131 2.84 12.14 18.79
N VAL A 132 3.68 12.22 19.82
CA VAL A 132 4.64 13.33 20.00
C VAL A 132 5.99 12.94 19.43
N LEU A 133 6.42 13.63 18.38
CA LEU A 133 7.68 13.40 17.70
C LEU A 133 8.71 14.46 18.09
N GLY A 134 9.78 14.03 18.76
CA GLY A 134 10.93 14.84 19.09
C GLY A 134 11.91 14.97 17.93
N ILE A 135 12.55 16.13 17.84
CA ILE A 135 13.63 16.42 16.90
C ILE A 135 14.96 16.35 17.66
N PRO A 136 15.78 15.31 17.45
CA PRO A 136 17.05 15.19 18.14
C PRO A 136 18.03 16.26 17.65
N GLY A 137 18.63 17.02 18.57
CA GLY A 137 19.62 18.04 18.25
C GLY A 137 20.83 17.53 17.48
N ALA A 138 21.18 16.24 17.64
CA ALA A 138 22.26 15.59 16.89
C ALA A 138 22.11 15.75 15.35
N TYR A 139 20.88 15.86 14.86
CA TYR A 139 20.57 16.01 13.43
C TYR A 139 20.16 17.43 13.03
N ALA A 140 20.06 18.35 14.01
CA ALA A 140 19.67 19.74 13.81
C ALA A 140 20.70 20.68 14.49
N GLY A 141 21.97 20.52 14.13
CA GLY A 141 23.06 21.42 14.55
C GLY A 141 23.84 21.02 15.81
N GLY A 142 23.62 19.80 16.33
CA GLY A 142 24.44 19.16 17.37
C GLY A 142 24.14 19.55 18.82
N THR A 143 23.51 20.69 19.07
CA THR A 143 23.38 21.30 20.43
C THR A 143 21.95 21.49 20.93
N GLY A 144 20.95 21.35 20.05
CA GLY A 144 19.56 21.66 20.38
C GLY A 144 18.83 20.57 21.19
N SER A 145 17.88 20.97 22.04
CA SER A 145 17.05 20.02 22.79
C SER A 145 15.64 20.55 23.03
N GLY A 146 14.72 19.64 23.36
CA GLY A 146 13.36 19.98 23.79
C GLY A 146 12.38 20.36 22.68
N SER A 147 12.75 20.24 21.41
CA SER A 147 11.79 20.43 20.31
C SER A 147 10.95 19.17 20.11
N SER A 148 9.64 19.37 20.01
CA SER A 148 8.68 18.31 19.73
C SER A 148 7.56 18.81 18.83
N VAL A 149 6.97 17.90 18.07
CA VAL A 149 5.86 18.17 17.17
C VAL A 149 4.86 17.03 17.26
N PRO A 150 3.58 17.31 17.58
CA PRO A 150 2.56 16.27 17.59
C PRO A 150 2.14 15.91 16.15
N VAL A 151 1.80 14.65 15.91
CA VAL A 151 1.17 14.18 14.67
C VAL A 151 -0.27 14.67 14.66
N ALA A 152 -0.63 15.55 13.71
CA ALA A 152 -1.97 16.10 13.61
C ALA A 152 -2.90 15.17 12.84
N THR A 153 -2.47 14.70 11.67
CA THR A 153 -3.21 13.71 10.88
C THR A 153 -2.27 12.64 10.36
N ILE A 154 -2.83 11.46 10.13
CA ILE A 154 -2.12 10.31 9.56
C ILE A 154 -2.46 10.16 8.07
N ALA A 155 -1.45 9.83 7.28
CA ALA A 155 -1.61 9.35 5.92
C ALA A 155 -1.86 7.85 5.99
N THR A 156 -3.11 7.43 5.91
CA THR A 156 -3.44 6.04 5.59
C THR A 156 -3.62 5.95 4.08
N SER A 157 -2.82 5.10 3.43
CA SER A 157 -3.20 4.63 2.09
C SER A 157 -4.18 3.50 2.33
N ALA A 158 -5.46 3.71 1.99
CA ALA A 158 -6.41 2.62 2.02
C ALA A 158 -6.04 1.63 0.91
N ALA A 159 -6.15 0.33 1.19
CA ALA A 159 -6.02 -0.67 0.15
C ALA A 159 -7.09 -0.37 -0.91
N ALA A 160 -6.71 -0.14 -2.16
CA ALA A 160 -7.65 0.22 -3.21
C ALA A 160 -7.11 -0.13 -4.59
N TYR A 161 -8.03 -0.45 -5.50
CA TYR A 161 -7.70 -0.52 -6.92
C TYR A 161 -7.40 0.87 -7.48
N GLY A 162 -6.37 0.95 -8.31
CA GLY A 162 -6.04 2.14 -9.08
C GLY A 162 -6.96 2.35 -10.28
N ALA A 163 -6.61 3.28 -11.16
CA ALA A 163 -7.31 3.43 -12.44
C ALA A 163 -6.95 2.28 -13.41
N LEU A 164 -7.90 1.88 -14.26
CA LEU A 164 -7.64 0.95 -15.34
C LEU A 164 -6.62 1.57 -16.32
N PRO A 165 -5.47 0.90 -16.57
CA PRO A 165 -4.51 1.40 -17.56
C PRO A 165 -5.12 1.45 -18.96
N GLY A 166 -4.73 2.44 -19.77
CA GLY A 166 -5.20 2.56 -21.16
C GLY A 166 -4.93 1.29 -21.97
N GLY A 167 -5.86 0.91 -22.85
CA GLY A 167 -5.71 -0.29 -23.69
C GLY A 167 -5.82 -1.62 -22.94
N HIS A 168 -6.46 -1.61 -21.77
CA HIS A 168 -6.75 -2.83 -21.01
C HIS A 168 -8.26 -3.02 -20.85
N THR A 169 -8.69 -4.26 -20.67
CA THR A 169 -10.09 -4.64 -20.44
C THR A 169 -10.18 -5.56 -19.22
N TYR A 170 -11.20 -5.40 -18.39
CA TYR A 170 -11.47 -6.35 -17.31
C TYR A 170 -11.85 -7.71 -17.88
N VAL A 171 -11.32 -8.78 -17.30
CA VAL A 171 -11.65 -10.14 -17.74
C VAL A 171 -12.26 -10.96 -16.64
N GLY A 172 -11.72 -10.89 -15.42
CA GLY A 172 -12.15 -11.80 -14.38
C GLY A 172 -11.49 -11.57 -13.05
N VAL A 173 -11.62 -12.56 -12.18
CA VAL A 173 -11.11 -12.53 -10.80
C VAL A 173 -10.19 -13.73 -10.58
N LEU A 174 -9.14 -13.54 -9.78
CA LEU A 174 -8.21 -14.60 -9.41
C LEU A 174 -8.88 -15.60 -8.45
N VAL A 175 -8.82 -16.89 -8.77
CA VAL A 175 -9.49 -17.96 -8.00
C VAL A 175 -8.74 -18.34 -6.72
N ALA A 176 -7.42 -18.29 -6.72
CA ALA A 176 -6.58 -18.75 -5.60
C ALA A 176 -5.41 -17.80 -5.37
N SER A 177 -4.94 -17.72 -4.14
CA SER A 177 -3.77 -16.92 -3.78
C SER A 177 -2.50 -17.54 -4.39
N ILE A 178 -1.73 -16.76 -5.13
CA ILE A 178 -0.52 -17.21 -5.85
C ILE A 178 0.69 -16.34 -5.54
N TRP A 179 1.87 -16.88 -5.77
CA TRP A 179 3.12 -16.14 -5.67
C TRP A 179 3.36 -15.28 -6.91
N ALA A 180 3.77 -14.03 -6.73
CA ALA A 180 4.18 -13.18 -7.85
C ALA A 180 5.36 -13.81 -8.63
N LYS A 181 6.27 -14.51 -7.93
CA LYS A 181 7.40 -15.23 -8.57
C LYS A 181 6.95 -16.40 -9.47
N ARG A 182 5.73 -16.93 -9.32
CA ARG A 182 5.19 -18.05 -10.10
C ARG A 182 3.72 -17.77 -10.47
N PRO A 183 3.47 -16.87 -11.42
CA PRO A 183 2.14 -16.28 -11.65
C PRO A 183 1.23 -17.18 -12.50
N PHE A 184 1.10 -18.47 -12.14
CA PHE A 184 0.15 -19.38 -12.77
C PHE A 184 -1.21 -19.21 -12.12
N ALA A 185 -2.13 -18.54 -12.81
CA ALA A 185 -3.41 -18.12 -12.27
C ALA A 185 -4.59 -18.88 -12.86
N GLY A 186 -5.48 -19.35 -11.98
CA GLY A 186 -6.86 -19.63 -12.36
C GLY A 186 -7.64 -18.31 -12.42
N VAL A 187 -8.13 -17.95 -13.61
CA VAL A 187 -8.95 -16.75 -13.80
C VAL A 187 -10.40 -17.17 -13.95
N MET A 188 -11.24 -16.77 -12.98
CA MET A 188 -12.68 -16.96 -13.02
C MET A 188 -13.30 -15.96 -13.99
N LEU A 189 -14.15 -16.46 -14.89
CA LEU A 189 -14.90 -15.68 -15.86
C LEU A 189 -16.38 -15.58 -15.50
N GLU A 190 -16.91 -16.55 -14.73
CA GLU A 190 -18.30 -16.59 -14.28
C GLU A 190 -18.38 -17.13 -12.84
N GLY A 191 -19.12 -16.46 -11.97
CA GLY A 191 -19.23 -16.89 -10.57
C GLY A 191 -19.62 -15.80 -9.58
N TRP A 192 -19.57 -16.12 -8.29
CA TRP A 192 -19.88 -15.21 -7.18
C TRP A 192 -18.66 -14.98 -6.30
N VAL A 193 -18.40 -13.71 -5.97
CA VAL A 193 -17.31 -13.25 -5.10
C VAL A 193 -17.90 -12.51 -3.91
N ASN A 194 -17.32 -12.73 -2.73
CA ASN A 194 -17.67 -11.98 -1.54
C ASN A 194 -16.99 -10.60 -1.57
N GLU A 195 -17.78 -9.52 -1.57
CA GLU A 195 -17.26 -8.15 -1.56
C GLU A 195 -16.51 -7.82 -0.26
N ASN A 196 -16.98 -8.32 0.89
CA ASN A 196 -16.41 -8.01 2.20
C ASN A 196 -15.10 -8.76 2.47
N ALA A 197 -14.92 -9.94 1.87
CA ALA A 197 -13.69 -10.73 2.00
C ALA A 197 -12.66 -10.41 0.91
N SER A 198 -13.05 -9.67 -0.14
CA SER A 198 -12.16 -9.33 -1.24
C SER A 198 -10.90 -8.58 -0.74
N PRO A 199 -9.72 -8.84 -1.33
CA PRO A 199 -8.45 -8.28 -0.84
C PRO A 199 -8.39 -6.75 -0.98
N PHE A 200 -9.13 -6.20 -1.94
CA PHE A 200 -9.23 -4.77 -2.19
C PHE A 200 -10.69 -4.38 -2.41
N PRO A 201 -11.14 -3.22 -1.90
CA PRO A 201 -12.50 -2.75 -2.08
C PRO A 201 -12.83 -2.57 -3.56
N ILE A 202 -13.83 -3.31 -4.04
CA ILE A 202 -14.27 -3.29 -5.44
C ILE A 202 -15.26 -2.17 -5.76
N ALA A 203 -15.83 -1.50 -4.74
CA ALA A 203 -16.78 -0.40 -4.89
C ALA A 203 -16.43 0.63 -5.99
N PRO A 204 -15.20 1.17 -6.10
CA PRO A 204 -14.86 2.16 -7.14
C PRO A 204 -14.85 1.58 -8.55
N ILE A 205 -14.62 0.28 -8.72
CA ILE A 205 -14.49 -0.38 -10.03
C ILE A 205 -15.66 -1.27 -10.42
N LYS A 206 -16.58 -1.53 -9.47
CA LYS A 206 -17.67 -2.49 -9.60
C LYS A 206 -18.49 -2.29 -10.88
N ALA A 207 -18.91 -1.05 -11.15
CA ALA A 207 -19.72 -0.74 -12.32
C ALA A 207 -18.99 -1.01 -13.65
N ALA A 208 -17.73 -0.59 -13.76
CA ALA A 208 -16.92 -0.79 -14.96
C ALA A 208 -16.58 -2.27 -15.17
N PHE A 209 -16.25 -2.98 -14.09
CA PHE A 209 -15.97 -4.41 -14.11
C PHE A 209 -17.19 -5.24 -14.53
N LEU A 210 -18.36 -4.97 -13.94
CA LEU A 210 -19.60 -5.65 -14.27
C LEU A 210 -20.02 -5.44 -15.73
N THR A 211 -19.82 -4.22 -16.24
CA THR A 211 -20.08 -3.89 -17.65
C THR A 211 -19.16 -4.68 -18.57
N ALA A 212 -17.85 -4.69 -18.29
CA ALA A 212 -16.86 -5.38 -19.12
C ALA A 212 -16.99 -6.92 -19.06
N THR A 213 -17.43 -7.48 -17.92
CA THR A 213 -17.64 -8.92 -17.74
C THR A 213 -19.08 -9.36 -18.04
N SER A 214 -19.92 -8.48 -18.61
CA SER A 214 -21.32 -8.78 -18.94
C SER A 214 -22.14 -9.32 -17.77
N ASN A 215 -21.86 -8.87 -16.54
CA ASN A 215 -22.47 -9.32 -15.29
C ASN A 215 -22.35 -10.83 -14.98
N LEU A 216 -21.40 -11.52 -15.61
CA LEU A 216 -21.15 -12.94 -15.38
C LEU A 216 -20.52 -13.21 -14.01
N ILE A 217 -19.75 -12.26 -13.49
CA ILE A 217 -19.18 -12.29 -12.14
C ILE A 217 -19.95 -11.31 -11.26
N LYS A 218 -20.49 -11.79 -10.15
CA LYS A 218 -21.29 -10.96 -9.23
C LYS A 218 -20.61 -10.84 -7.88
N PHE A 219 -20.47 -9.60 -7.41
CA PHE A 219 -20.00 -9.30 -6.05
C PHE A 219 -21.21 -9.20 -5.11
N ARG A 220 -21.24 -10.10 -4.12
CA ARG A 220 -22.27 -10.17 -3.08
C ARG A 220 -21.69 -9.70 -1.75
N GLY A 221 -22.38 -8.77 -1.10
CA GLY A 221 -22.07 -8.30 0.26
C GLY A 221 -23.11 -8.74 1.29
N ASP A 222 -24.18 -9.41 0.85
CA ASP A 222 -25.33 -9.90 1.63
C ASP A 222 -25.08 -11.23 2.35
N LEU A 223 -23.89 -11.81 2.18
CA LEU A 223 -23.48 -13.10 2.75
C LEU A 223 -22.35 -12.84 3.77
N SER A 224 -22.73 -12.25 4.89
CA SER A 224 -21.93 -12.18 6.13
C SER A 224 -22.35 -13.28 7.10
#